data_AF-A0ABD6IRN6-F1
#
_entry.id   AF-A0ABD6IRN6-F1
#
_cell.length_a   1.000
_cell.length_b   1.000
_cell.length_c   1.000
_cell.angle_alpha   90.00
_cell.angle_beta   90.00
_cell.angle_gamma   90.00
#
_symmetry.space_group_name_H-M   'P 1'
#
loop_
_entity.id
_entity.type
_entity.pdbx_description
1 polymer ?
#
loop_
_entity_poly.entity_id
_entity_poly.type
_entity_poly.pdbx_seq_one_letter_code
_entity_poly.pdbx_strand_id
1 'polypeptide(L)'
;MTSHTRPHTRPALDGHPSTGELVNRATEQLSLLLRQEVALAKAELAQKGKRAGTGGGLLGAAGALGYVGLIVLAGAATAALDLVLPLWAAALIVAAVLFAVAAVLAATGRAQLRRAGSPVPEETLGSVRADVDVIKERAHR
;
A
#
# COMPACT_ATOMS: atom_id res chain seq x y z
N MET A 1 41.90 -64.34 34.82
CA MET A 1 41.65 -63.39 33.72
C MET A 1 40.50 -62.49 34.14
N THR A 2 40.78 -61.45 34.93
CA THR A 2 40.90 -60.04 34.46
C THR A 2 39.60 -59.48 33.84
N SER A 3 38.78 -58.90 34.70
CA SER A 3 38.30 -57.50 34.64
C SER A 3 37.98 -56.87 33.29
N HIS A 4 36.71 -56.46 33.07
CA HIS A 4 36.35 -55.03 32.85
C HIS A 4 34.83 -54.85 32.71
N THR A 5 34.12 -54.70 33.83
CA THR A 5 32.78 -54.08 33.82
C THR A 5 33.00 -52.57 33.84
N ARG A 6 32.90 -51.90 32.69
CA ARG A 6 32.93 -50.44 32.65
C ARG A 6 31.70 -49.92 33.40
N PRO A 7 31.85 -49.03 34.40
CA PRO A 7 30.70 -48.37 34.98
C PRO A 7 30.06 -47.51 33.89
N HIS A 8 28.77 -47.74 33.63
CA HIS A 8 27.96 -46.78 32.91
C HIS A 8 27.84 -45.55 33.79
N THR A 9 28.69 -44.55 33.55
CA THR A 9 28.52 -43.19 34.08
C THR A 9 27.25 -42.65 33.44
N ARG A 10 26.10 -42.89 34.06
CA ARG A 10 24.91 -42.07 33.83
C ARG A 10 25.32 -40.66 34.22
N PRO A 11 25.28 -39.67 33.31
CA PRO A 11 25.41 -38.28 33.73
C PRO A 11 24.31 -38.04 34.75
N ALA A 12 24.67 -37.49 35.91
CA ALA A 12 23.74 -37.11 36.94
C ALA A 12 22.61 -36.27 36.32
N LEU A 13 21.40 -36.82 36.34
CA LEU A 13 20.17 -36.12 36.03
C LEU A 13 19.80 -35.28 37.26
N ASP A 14 20.57 -34.23 37.56
CA ASP A 14 20.21 -33.26 38.60
C ASP A 14 20.69 -31.86 38.18
N GLY A 15 19.76 -31.09 37.66
CA GLY A 15 19.97 -29.71 37.26
C GLY A 15 18.69 -29.19 36.66
N HIS A 16 17.71 -28.87 37.52
CA HIS A 16 16.61 -28.01 37.12
C HIS A 16 17.24 -26.82 36.39
N PRO A 17 16.85 -26.54 35.12
CA PRO A 17 17.46 -25.46 34.36
C PRO A 17 17.42 -24.22 35.22
N SER A 18 18.59 -23.61 35.45
CA SER A 18 18.68 -22.46 36.34
C SER A 18 17.75 -21.36 35.82
N THR A 19 17.17 -20.56 36.71
CA THR A 19 16.28 -19.46 36.32
C THR A 19 16.96 -18.53 35.29
N GLY A 20 18.29 -18.39 35.35
CA GLY A 20 19.09 -17.67 34.36
C GLY A 20 19.11 -18.32 32.98
N GLU A 21 19.16 -19.65 32.87
CA GLU A 21 19.07 -20.35 31.58
C GLU A 21 17.68 -20.23 30.95
N LEU A 22 16.61 -20.28 31.76
CA LEU A 22 15.24 -20.13 31.27
C LEU A 22 14.98 -18.72 30.75
N VAL A 23 15.47 -17.68 31.46
CA VAL A 23 15.39 -16.29 31.01
C VAL A 23 16.18 -16.07 29.72
N ASN A 24 17.38 -16.66 29.62
CA ASN A 24 18.20 -16.55 28.42
C ASN A 24 17.50 -17.21 27.20
N ARG A 25 16.95 -18.42 27.36
CA ARG A 25 16.17 -19.10 26.29
C ARG A 25 14.91 -18.33 25.91
N ALA A 26 14.17 -17.78 26.89
CA ALA A 26 12.98 -16.99 26.60
C ALA A 26 13.30 -15.70 25.84
N THR A 27 14.41 -15.04 26.17
CA THR A 27 14.90 -13.84 25.48
C THR A 27 15.35 -14.17 24.05
N GLU A 28 16.00 -15.31 23.87
CA GLU A 28 16.42 -15.82 22.57
C GLU A 28 15.23 -16.20 21.68
N GLN A 29 14.22 -16.86 22.25
CA GLN A 29 12.96 -17.19 21.57
C GLN A 29 12.17 -15.93 21.17
N LEU A 30 12.09 -14.95 22.07
CA LEU A 30 11.45 -13.66 21.76
C LEU A 30 12.20 -12.92 20.65
N SER A 31 13.53 -12.92 20.70
CA SER A 31 14.37 -12.32 19.64
C SER A 31 14.17 -13.02 18.29
N LEU A 32 14.01 -14.34 18.29
CA LEU A 32 13.67 -15.14 17.10
C LEU A 32 12.28 -14.78 16.56
N LEU A 33 11.28 -14.71 17.43
CA LEU A 33 9.90 -14.36 17.07
C LEU A 33 9.84 -12.95 16.44
N LEU A 34 10.49 -11.96 17.06
CA LEU A 34 10.52 -10.59 16.54
C LEU A 34 11.18 -10.54 15.16
N ARG A 35 12.28 -11.27 14.94
CA ARG A 35 12.93 -11.36 13.63
C ARG A 35 12.02 -12.01 12.59
N GLN A 36 11.26 -13.03 12.98
CA GLN A 36 10.28 -13.69 12.11
C GLN A 36 9.12 -12.76 11.76
N GLU A 37 8.57 -12.03 12.71
CA GLU A 37 7.48 -11.08 12.48
C GLU A 37 7.91 -9.95 11.54
N VAL A 38 9.13 -9.44 11.72
CA VAL A 38 9.72 -8.46 10.80
C VAL A 38 9.92 -9.06 9.41
N ALA A 39 10.38 -10.32 9.31
CA ALA A 39 10.54 -11.00 8.03
C ALA A 39 9.19 -11.24 7.34
N LEU A 40 8.16 -11.63 8.09
CA LEU A 40 6.79 -11.80 7.63
C LEU A 40 6.21 -10.47 7.12
N ALA A 41 6.30 -9.41 7.92
CA ALA A 41 5.84 -8.07 7.55
C ALA A 41 6.54 -7.58 6.28
N LYS A 42 7.86 -7.80 6.16
CA LYS A 42 8.60 -7.50 4.92
C LYS A 42 8.07 -8.29 3.72
N ALA A 43 7.79 -9.58 3.89
CA ALA A 43 7.24 -10.42 2.82
C ALA A 43 5.84 -9.96 2.40
N GLU A 44 4.98 -9.63 3.36
CA GLU A 44 3.63 -9.14 3.10
C GLU A 44 3.66 -7.76 2.40
N LEU A 45 4.52 -6.85 2.87
CA LEU A 45 4.72 -5.55 2.22
C LEU A 45 5.27 -5.70 0.81
N ALA A 46 6.22 -6.61 0.58
CA ALA A 46 6.72 -6.89 -0.76
C ALA A 46 5.63 -7.45 -1.68
N GLN A 47 4.77 -8.35 -1.15
CA GLN A 47 3.68 -8.92 -1.92
C GLN A 47 2.57 -7.89 -2.22
N LYS A 48 2.19 -7.06 -1.23
CA LYS A 48 1.28 -5.93 -1.42
C LYS A 48 1.85 -4.93 -2.41
N GLY A 49 3.13 -4.57 -2.26
CA GLY A 49 3.84 -3.67 -3.15
C GLY A 49 3.91 -4.19 -4.59
N LYS A 50 4.17 -5.48 -4.78
CA LYS A 50 4.15 -6.11 -6.11
C LYS A 50 2.75 -6.07 -6.73
N ARG A 51 1.71 -6.42 -5.99
CA ARG A 51 0.32 -6.39 -6.47
C ARG A 51 -0.13 -4.96 -6.82
N ALA A 52 0.15 -4.00 -5.93
CA ALA A 52 -0.14 -2.59 -6.16
C ALA A 52 0.68 -2.03 -7.34
N GLY A 53 1.95 -2.41 -7.46
CA GLY A 53 2.84 -1.99 -8.54
C GLY A 53 2.41 -2.54 -9.91
N THR A 54 2.09 -3.83 -10.00
CA THR A 54 1.56 -4.43 -11.24
C THR A 54 0.20 -3.84 -11.60
N GLY A 55 -0.71 -3.72 -10.63
CA GLY A 55 -2.03 -3.11 -10.86
C GLY A 55 -1.93 -1.65 -11.31
N GLY A 56 -1.13 -0.85 -10.61
CA GLY A 56 -0.88 0.55 -10.95
C GLY A 56 -0.17 0.70 -12.31
N GLY A 57 0.79 -0.17 -12.61
CA GLY A 57 1.48 -0.19 -13.91
C GLY A 57 0.55 -0.53 -15.06
N LEU A 58 -0.30 -1.55 -14.92
CA LEU A 58 -1.30 -1.91 -15.92
C LEU A 58 -2.34 -0.81 -16.14
N LEU A 59 -2.85 -0.20 -15.07
CA LEU A 59 -3.78 0.94 -15.18
C LEU A 59 -3.11 2.15 -15.83
N GLY A 60 -1.84 2.43 -15.48
CA GLY A 60 -1.05 3.48 -16.12
C GLY A 60 -0.88 3.23 -17.63
N ALA A 61 -0.50 2.00 -18.02
CA ALA A 61 -0.35 1.62 -19.41
C ALA A 61 -1.68 1.68 -20.18
N ALA A 62 -2.77 1.19 -19.58
CA ALA A 62 -4.11 1.26 -20.16
C ALA A 62 -4.56 2.72 -20.34
N GLY A 63 -4.30 3.59 -19.36
CA GLY A 63 -4.56 5.02 -19.46
C GLY A 63 -3.77 5.69 -20.58
N ALA A 64 -2.47 5.38 -20.70
CA ALA A 64 -1.62 5.92 -21.76
C ALA A 64 -2.07 5.48 -23.15
N LEU A 65 -2.32 4.18 -23.36
CA LEU A 65 -2.84 3.66 -24.62
C LEU A 65 -4.24 4.20 -24.94
N GLY A 66 -5.11 4.29 -23.94
CA GLY A 66 -6.44 4.90 -24.08
C GLY A 66 -6.38 6.36 -24.49
N TYR A 67 -5.43 7.13 -23.94
CA TYR A 67 -5.20 8.53 -24.32
C TYR A 67 -4.75 8.68 -25.78
N VAL A 68 -3.79 7.85 -26.22
CA VAL A 68 -3.37 7.83 -27.64
C VAL A 68 -4.55 7.43 -28.54
N GLY A 69 -5.30 6.40 -28.16
CA GLY A 69 -6.51 5.97 -28.88
C GLY A 69 -7.55 7.08 -29.00
N LEU A 70 -7.75 7.87 -27.94
CA LEU A 70 -8.67 9.01 -27.95
C LEU A 70 -8.24 10.10 -28.95
N ILE A 71 -6.93 10.40 -29.05
CA ILE A 71 -6.40 11.34 -30.05
C ILE A 71 -6.67 10.83 -31.46
N VAL A 72 -6.40 9.56 -31.72
CA VAL A 72 -6.64 8.94 -33.04
C VAL A 72 -8.13 8.96 -33.38
N LEU A 73 -9.01 8.63 -32.44
CA LEU A 73 -10.46 8.68 -32.63
C LEU A 73 -10.97 10.10 -32.86
N ALA A 74 -10.44 11.10 -32.14
CA ALA A 74 -10.79 12.50 -32.37
C ALA A 74 -10.39 12.95 -33.78
N GLY A 75 -9.20 12.55 -34.25
CA GLY A 75 -8.75 12.78 -35.62
C GLY A 75 -9.65 12.10 -36.64
N ALA A 76 -9.99 10.83 -36.43
CA ALA A 76 -10.88 10.07 -37.31
C ALA A 76 -12.29 10.68 -37.37
N ALA A 77 -12.85 11.09 -36.23
CA ALA A 77 -14.14 11.77 -36.17
C ALA A 77 -14.12 13.11 -36.91
N THR A 78 -13.03 13.87 -36.73
CA THR A 78 -12.82 15.15 -37.44
C THR A 78 -12.75 14.92 -38.94
N ALA A 79 -11.95 13.95 -39.40
CA ALA A 79 -11.83 13.59 -40.81
C ALA A 79 -13.15 13.08 -41.41
N ALA A 80 -13.94 12.32 -40.64
CA ALA A 80 -15.25 11.86 -41.08
C ALA A 80 -16.25 13.01 -41.25
N LEU A 81 -16.25 13.99 -40.33
CA LEU A 81 -17.09 15.19 -40.44
C LEU A 81 -16.61 16.15 -41.54
N ASP A 82 -15.32 16.19 -41.83
CA ASP A 82 -14.74 16.99 -42.92
C ASP A 82 -15.28 16.59 -44.31
N LEU A 83 -15.83 15.37 -44.45
CA LEU A 83 -16.50 14.94 -45.69
C LEU A 83 -17.77 15.75 -46.01
N VAL A 84 -18.38 16.38 -45.00
CA VAL A 84 -19.68 17.07 -45.12
C VAL A 84 -19.69 18.49 -44.56
N LEU A 85 -18.64 18.89 -43.83
CA LEU A 85 -18.46 20.22 -43.23
C LEU A 85 -17.02 20.69 -43.48
N PRO A 86 -16.73 22.00 -43.47
CA PRO A 86 -15.35 22.45 -43.52
C PRO A 86 -14.56 22.03 -42.28
N LEU A 87 -13.29 21.65 -42.46
CA LEU A 87 -12.38 21.14 -41.43
C LEU A 87 -12.43 21.89 -40.09
N TRP A 88 -12.47 23.23 -40.14
CA TRP A 88 -12.51 24.05 -38.93
C TRP A 88 -13.79 23.81 -38.10
N ALA A 89 -14.95 23.63 -38.76
CA ALA A 89 -16.22 23.38 -38.09
C ALA A 89 -16.27 21.95 -37.54
N ALA A 90 -15.78 20.98 -38.31
CA ALA A 90 -15.63 19.60 -37.85
C ALA A 90 -14.77 19.51 -36.57
N ALA A 91 -13.60 20.16 -36.58
CA ALA A 91 -12.69 20.19 -35.44
C ALA A 91 -13.33 20.84 -34.19
N LEU A 92 -14.07 21.95 -34.36
CA LEU A 92 -14.76 22.62 -33.25
C LEU A 92 -15.87 21.76 -32.65
N ILE A 93 -16.64 21.03 -33.47
CA ILE A 93 -17.68 20.13 -32.98
C ILE A 93 -17.07 18.98 -32.16
N VAL A 94 -16.03 18.33 -32.69
CA VAL A 94 -15.35 17.24 -31.97
C VAL A 94 -14.73 17.76 -30.67
N ALA A 95 -14.09 18.92 -30.69
CA ALA A 95 -13.53 19.54 -29.49
C ALA A 95 -14.61 19.86 -28.44
N ALA A 96 -15.75 20.41 -28.86
CA ALA A 96 -16.87 20.72 -27.95
C ALA A 96 -17.41 19.47 -27.27
N VAL A 97 -17.58 18.37 -28.02
CA VAL A 97 -18.01 17.07 -27.45
C VAL A 97 -16.99 16.53 -26.46
N LEU A 98 -15.70 16.56 -26.80
CA LEU A 98 -14.63 16.10 -25.90
C LEU A 98 -14.56 16.94 -24.62
N PHE A 99 -14.69 18.26 -24.70
CA PHE A 99 -14.72 19.12 -23.53
C PHE A 99 -15.96 18.90 -22.66
N ALA A 100 -17.12 18.66 -23.26
CA ALA A 100 -18.32 18.31 -22.51
C ALA A 100 -18.13 17.00 -21.73
N VAL A 101 -17.59 15.97 -22.38
CA VAL A 101 -17.26 14.69 -21.73
C VAL A 101 -16.22 14.92 -20.62
N ALA A 102 -15.15 15.65 -20.88
CA ALA A 102 -14.12 15.97 -19.88
C ALA A 102 -14.70 16.72 -18.66
N ALA A 103 -15.61 17.67 -18.86
CA ALA A 103 -16.27 18.40 -17.79
C ALA A 103 -17.12 17.46 -16.92
N VAL A 104 -17.85 16.51 -17.51
CA VAL A 104 -18.63 15.49 -16.79
C VAL A 104 -17.71 14.56 -16.00
N LEU A 105 -16.63 14.07 -16.59
CA LEU A 105 -15.66 13.23 -15.88
C LEU A 105 -15.00 13.98 -14.72
N ALA A 106 -14.62 15.25 -14.93
CA ALA A 106 -14.03 16.07 -13.88
C ALA A 106 -15.01 16.32 -12.73
N ALA A 107 -16.27 16.60 -13.03
CA ALA A 107 -17.31 16.80 -12.03
C ALA A 107 -17.61 15.52 -11.23
N THR A 108 -17.75 14.38 -11.91
CA THR A 108 -17.99 13.08 -11.26
C THR A 108 -16.79 12.63 -10.45
N GLY A 109 -15.57 12.75 -10.98
CA GLY A 109 -14.32 12.46 -10.27
C GLY A 109 -14.17 13.31 -9.00
N ARG A 110 -14.44 14.62 -9.09
CA ARG A 110 -14.44 15.52 -7.93
C ARG A 110 -15.51 15.13 -6.91
N ALA A 111 -16.69 14.71 -7.35
CA ALA A 111 -17.75 14.24 -6.47
C ALA A 111 -17.36 12.93 -5.75
N GLN A 112 -16.72 11.99 -6.45
CA GLN A 112 -16.22 10.75 -5.85
C GLN A 112 -15.12 11.00 -4.83
N LEU A 113 -14.16 11.87 -5.14
CA LEU A 113 -13.10 12.26 -4.20
C LEU A 113 -13.67 12.93 -2.95
N ARG A 114 -14.70 13.77 -3.10
CA ARG A 114 -15.40 14.38 -1.96
C ARG A 114 -16.16 13.36 -1.11
N ARG A 115 -16.71 12.30 -1.72
CA ARG A 115 -17.44 11.23 -1.01
C ARG A 115 -16.52 10.22 -0.35
N ALA A 116 -15.31 10.01 -0.88
CA ALA A 116 -14.34 9.06 -0.33
C ALA A 116 -13.77 9.47 1.03
N GLY A 117 -14.14 10.64 1.58
CA GLY A 117 -13.61 11.18 2.82
C GLY A 117 -12.17 11.66 2.67
N SER A 118 -11.72 12.51 3.58
CA SER A 118 -10.30 12.87 3.66
C SER A 118 -9.47 11.58 3.79
N PRO A 119 -8.38 11.40 3.00
CA PRO A 119 -7.42 10.31 3.21
C PRO A 119 -6.83 10.32 4.62
N VAL A 120 -6.99 11.43 5.35
CA VAL A 120 -6.62 11.55 6.74
C VAL A 120 -7.80 11.09 7.60
N PRO A 121 -7.67 10.00 8.37
CA PRO A 121 -8.75 9.56 9.25
C PRO A 121 -9.00 10.69 10.26
N GLU A 122 -10.19 11.28 10.22
CA GLU A 122 -10.53 12.42 11.08
C GLU A 122 -10.41 12.05 12.57
N GLU A 123 -10.61 10.79 12.92
CA GLU A 123 -10.39 10.28 14.27
C GLU A 123 -8.91 10.35 14.70
N THR A 124 -7.97 10.00 13.83
CA THR A 124 -6.52 10.14 14.13
C THR A 124 -6.06 11.60 14.21
N LEU A 125 -6.68 12.50 13.44
CA LEU A 125 -6.41 13.93 13.59
C LEU A 125 -6.99 14.49 14.90
N GLY A 126 -8.17 14.02 15.30
CA GLY A 126 -8.81 14.37 16.56
C GLY A 126 -8.00 13.91 17.77
N SER A 127 -7.51 12.67 17.76
CA SER A 127 -6.71 12.12 18.86
C SER A 127 -5.36 12.83 18.99
N VAL A 128 -4.68 13.11 17.88
CA VAL A 128 -3.39 13.85 17.89
C VAL A 128 -3.60 15.29 18.38
N ARG A 129 -4.73 15.92 18.05
CA ARG A 129 -5.02 17.27 18.51
C ARG A 129 -5.35 17.32 20.00
N ALA A 130 -6.12 16.35 20.49
CA ALA A 130 -6.38 16.17 21.92
C ALA A 130 -5.08 15.93 22.71
N ASP A 131 -4.18 15.10 22.18
CA ASP A 131 -2.87 14.83 22.82
C ASP A 131 -2.00 16.10 22.88
N VAL A 132 -2.00 16.92 21.82
CA VAL A 132 -1.28 18.20 21.80
C VAL A 132 -1.88 19.21 22.78
N ASP A 133 -3.20 19.26 22.92
CA ASP A 133 -3.88 20.17 23.85
C ASP A 133 -3.60 19.78 25.31
N VAL A 134 -3.59 18.48 25.63
CA VAL A 134 -3.17 17.98 26.96
C VAL A 134 -1.72 18.34 27.28
N ILE A 135 -0.82 18.28 26.30
CA ILE A 135 0.60 18.65 26.48
C ILE A 135 0.73 20.17 26.72
N LYS A 136 0.00 21.00 25.96
CA LYS A 136 0.00 22.46 26.14
C LYS A 136 -0.54 22.89 27.50
N GLU A 137 -1.59 22.24 27.98
CA GLU A 137 -2.18 22.54 29.28
C GLU A 137 -1.27 22.16 30.46
N ARG A 138 -0.48 21.09 30.32
CA ARG A 138 0.55 20.72 31.32
C ARG A 138 1.79 21.60 31.28
N ALA A 139 2.12 22.19 30.13
CA ALA A 139 3.28 23.09 30.00
C ALA A 139 2.99 24.52 30.51
N HIS A 140 1.72 24.87 30.72
CA HIS A 140 1.29 26.17 31.24
C HIS A 140 1.00 26.21 32.75
N ARG A 141 1.19 25.09 33.47
CA ARG A 141 1.23 25.04 34.93
C ARG A 141 2.66 24.96 35.44
#